data_AF-A0A0D0C0S5-F1
#
_entry.id   AF-A0A0D0C0S5-F1
#
_cell.length_a   1.000
_cell.length_b   1.000
_cell.length_c   1.000
_cell.angle_alpha   90.00
_cell.angle_beta   90.00
_cell.angle_gamma   90.00
#
_symmetry.space_group_name_H-M   'P 1'
#
loop_
_entity.id
_entity.type
_entity.pdbx_description
1 polymer ?
#
loop_
_entity_poly.entity_id
_entity_poly.type
_entity_poly.pdbx_seq_one_letter_code
_entity_poly.pdbx_strand_id
1 'polypeptide(L)'
;LRVKFHWAKANVDRCTEEVELLKMEMRWTANFFQHHSDKWRQFAAEAEAKEDVGRACFAKKQAKTWGTLHEQVITSIQHFCLA
;
A
#
# COMPACT_ATOMS: atom_id res chain seq x y z
N LEU A 1 -9.27 -7.01 42.41
CA LEU A 1 -10.01 -7.57 41.25
C LEU A 1 -10.34 -6.52 40.19
N ARG A 2 -10.97 -5.39 40.57
CA ARG A 2 -11.34 -4.30 39.64
C ARG A 2 -10.18 -3.69 38.84
N VAL A 3 -9.04 -3.41 39.50
CA VAL A 3 -7.84 -2.87 38.82
C VAL A 3 -7.31 -3.86 37.77
N LYS A 4 -7.19 -5.15 38.11
CA LYS A 4 -6.75 -6.20 37.17
C LYS A 4 -7.69 -6.34 35.97
N PHE A 5 -9.00 -6.22 36.20
CA PHE A 5 -10.00 -6.22 35.12
C PHE A 5 -9.84 -5.00 34.18
N HIS A 6 -9.67 -3.80 34.73
CA HIS A 6 -9.47 -2.60 33.91
C HIS A 6 -8.20 -2.68 33.05
N TRP A 7 -7.11 -3.23 33.58
CA TRP A 7 -5.89 -3.47 32.81
C TRP A 7 -6.08 -4.49 31.68
N ALA A 8 -6.75 -5.61 31.97
CA ALA A 8 -7.04 -6.62 30.95
C ALA A 8 -7.92 -6.04 29.83
N LYS A 9 -8.95 -5.25 30.19
CA LYS A 9 -9.80 -4.58 29.21
C LYS A 9 -9.02 -3.57 28.36
N ALA A 10 -8.22 -2.71 28.98
CA ALA A 10 -7.40 -1.74 28.26
C ALA A 10 -6.43 -2.40 27.27
N ASN A 11 -5.86 -3.56 27.63
CA ASN A 11 -5.02 -4.33 26.70
C ASN A 11 -5.78 -4.89 25.51
N VAL A 12 -7.02 -5.38 25.71
CA VAL A 12 -7.87 -5.84 24.61
C VAL A 12 -8.27 -4.68 23.70
N ASP A 13 -8.68 -3.56 24.29
CA ASP A 13 -9.07 -2.35 23.55
C ASP A 13 -7.88 -1.83 22.72
N ARG A 14 -6.68 -1.75 23.32
CA ARG A 14 -5.45 -1.37 22.61
C ARG A 14 -5.12 -2.31 21.47
N CYS A 15 -5.17 -3.63 21.69
CA CYS A 15 -4.90 -4.62 20.65
C CYS A 15 -5.89 -4.47 19.48
N THR A 16 -7.16 -4.22 19.79
CA THR A 16 -8.20 -3.99 18.78
C THR A 16 -7.91 -2.73 17.95
N GLU A 17 -7.52 -1.64 18.61
CA GLU A 17 -7.14 -0.39 17.95
C GLU A 17 -5.91 -0.58 17.05
N GLU A 18 -4.87 -1.25 17.54
CA GLU A 18 -3.65 -1.53 16.78
C GLU A 18 -3.94 -2.33 15.50
N VAL A 19 -4.85 -3.31 15.56
CA VAL A 19 -5.29 -4.07 14.38
C VAL A 19 -6.02 -3.19 13.37
N GLU A 20 -6.89 -2.29 13.82
CA GLU A 20 -7.60 -1.38 12.92
C GLU A 20 -6.67 -0.35 12.28
N LEU A 21 -5.73 0.20 13.04
CA LEU A 21 -4.68 1.08 12.51
C LEU A 21 -3.83 0.37 11.45
N LEU A 22 -3.41 -0.87 11.72
CA LEU A 22 -2.63 -1.65 10.78
C LEU A 22 -3.38 -1.87 9.46
N LYS A 23 -4.68 -2.18 9.49
CA LYS A 23 -5.51 -2.29 8.29
C LYS A 23 -5.55 -0.98 7.49
N MET A 24 -5.65 0.16 8.18
CA MET A 24 -5.63 1.47 7.53
C MET A 24 -4.28 1.77 6.88
N GLU A 25 -3.17 1.52 7.57
CA GLU A 25 -1.81 1.73 7.05
C GLU A 25 -1.52 0.83 5.85
N MET A 26 -1.95 -0.43 5.91
CA MET A 26 -1.86 -1.35 4.79
C MET A 26 -2.61 -0.84 3.55
N ARG A 27 -3.86 -0.39 3.73
CA ARG A 27 -4.66 0.18 2.64
C ARG A 27 -4.02 1.45 2.09
N TRP A 28 -3.49 2.31 2.95
CA TRP A 28 -2.76 3.50 2.56
C TRP A 28 -1.53 3.17 1.71
N THR A 29 -0.77 2.15 2.12
CA THR A 29 0.41 1.66 1.39
C THR A 29 0.04 1.14 0.00
N ALA A 30 -1.04 0.35 -0.09
CA ALA A 30 -1.55 -0.13 -1.38
C ALA A 30 -1.92 1.04 -2.31
N ASN A 31 -2.62 2.03 -1.79
CA ASN A 31 -2.99 3.24 -2.54
C ASN A 31 -1.77 4.06 -2.97
N PHE A 32 -0.76 4.16 -2.10
CA PHE A 32 0.48 4.88 -2.38
C PHE A 32 1.22 4.26 -3.58
N PHE A 33 1.37 2.94 -3.62
CA PHE A 33 2.00 2.24 -4.74
C PHE A 33 1.18 2.34 -6.03
N GLN A 34 -0.13 2.21 -5.95
CA GLN A 34 -1.02 2.37 -7.11
C GLN A 34 -0.89 3.79 -7.70
N HIS A 35 -0.97 4.82 -6.86
CA HIS A 35 -0.82 6.20 -7.27
C HIS A 35 0.51 6.45 -7.99
N HIS A 36 1.60 5.90 -7.47
CA HIS A 36 2.92 6.02 -8.12
C HIS A 36 2.97 5.28 -9.45
N SER A 37 2.42 4.07 -9.53
CA SER A 37 2.33 3.33 -10.80
C SER A 37 1.59 4.16 -11.87
N ASP A 38 0.43 4.71 -11.52
CA ASP A 38 -0.38 5.50 -12.45
C ASP A 38 0.29 6.81 -12.86
N LYS A 39 0.95 7.49 -11.92
CA LYS A 39 1.76 8.68 -12.22
C LYS A 39 2.87 8.37 -13.23
N TRP A 40 3.58 7.25 -13.07
CA TRP A 40 4.61 6.86 -14.02
C TRP A 40 4.04 6.40 -15.38
N ARG A 41 2.84 5.82 -15.42
CA ARG A 41 2.13 5.56 -16.68
C ARG A 41 1.80 6.86 -17.43
N GLN A 42 1.38 7.90 -16.71
CA GLN A 42 1.15 9.23 -17.31
C GLN A 42 2.46 9.79 -17.89
N PHE A 43 3.57 9.74 -17.14
CA PHE A 43 4.86 10.19 -17.64
C PHE A 43 5.36 9.38 -18.85
N ALA A 44 5.05 8.09 -18.93
CA ALA A 44 5.35 7.29 -20.09
C ALA A 44 4.57 7.78 -21.31
N ALA A 45 3.25 7.98 -21.17
CA ALA A 45 2.40 8.49 -22.25
C ALA A 45 2.84 9.89 -22.74
N GLU A 46 3.21 10.78 -21.82
CA GLU A 46 3.74 12.10 -22.16
C GLU A 46 5.08 12.03 -22.91
N ALA A 47 5.95 11.10 -22.55
CA ALA A 47 7.24 10.90 -23.22
C ALA A 47 7.05 10.29 -24.62
N GLU A 48 6.14 9.34 -24.76
CA GLU A 48 5.77 8.76 -26.06
C GLU A 48 5.19 9.80 -27.01
N ALA A 49 4.32 10.69 -26.51
CA ALA A 49 3.76 11.80 -27.29
C ALA A 49 4.83 12.79 -27.77
N LYS A 50 5.99 12.84 -27.11
CA LYS A 50 7.16 13.65 -27.48
C LYS A 50 8.22 12.86 -28.25
N GLU A 51 7.93 11.59 -28.58
CA GLU A 51 8.87 10.65 -29.22
C GLU A 51 10.19 10.45 -28.45
N ASP A 52 10.19 10.73 -27.13
CA ASP A 52 11.33 10.48 -26.24
C ASP A 52 11.32 9.02 -25.77
N VAL A 53 11.88 8.16 -26.62
CA VAL A 53 11.92 6.70 -26.40
C VAL A 53 12.65 6.33 -25.11
N GLY A 54 13.73 7.05 -24.77
CA GLY A 54 14.53 6.76 -23.57
C GLY A 54 13.74 7.01 -22.29
N ARG A 55 13.11 8.19 -22.20
CA ARG A 55 12.27 8.55 -21.06
C ARG A 55 11.02 7.68 -20.97
N ALA A 56 10.39 7.36 -22.10
CA ALA A 56 9.24 6.45 -22.14
C ALA A 56 9.59 5.07 -21.59
N CYS A 57 10.73 4.51 -22.01
CA CYS A 57 11.21 3.21 -21.52
C CYS A 57 11.47 3.22 -20.01
N PHE A 58 12.14 4.26 -19.50
CA PHE A 58 12.40 4.40 -18.08
C PHE A 58 11.09 4.54 -17.26
N ALA A 59 10.17 5.39 -17.72
CA ALA A 59 8.89 5.61 -17.05
C ALA A 59 8.05 4.31 -17.00
N LYS A 60 8.02 3.52 -18.09
CA LYS A 60 7.38 2.20 -18.11
C LYS A 60 7.99 1.23 -17.11
N LYS A 61 9.32 1.21 -16.99
CA LYS A 61 10.02 0.39 -15.99
C LYS A 61 9.58 0.77 -14.58
N GLN A 62 9.53 2.07 -14.27
CA GLN A 62 9.07 2.57 -12.98
C GLN A 62 7.61 2.17 -12.71
N ALA A 63 6.70 2.41 -13.66
CA ALA A 63 5.30 2.04 -13.54
C ALA A 63 5.12 0.55 -13.22
N LYS A 64 5.90 -0.32 -13.87
CA LYS A 64 5.91 -1.76 -13.61
C LYS A 64 6.40 -2.08 -12.20
N THR A 65 7.51 -1.50 -11.76
CA THR A 65 8.05 -1.71 -10.41
C THR A 65 7.03 -1.34 -9.33
N TRP A 66 6.41 -0.17 -9.43
CA TRP A 66 5.38 0.26 -8.48
C TRP A 66 4.12 -0.62 -8.54
N GLY A 67 3.73 -1.06 -9.74
CA GLY A 67 2.62 -2.01 -9.91
C GLY A 67 2.86 -3.36 -9.21
N THR A 68 4.08 -3.92 -9.36
CA THR A 68 4.45 -5.16 -8.66
C THR A 68 4.43 -4.99 -7.13
N LEU A 69 4.90 -3.85 -6.61
CA LEU A 69 4.82 -3.57 -5.17
C LEU A 69 3.36 -3.46 -4.69
N HIS A 70 2.47 -2.85 -5.47
CA HIS A 70 1.04 -2.81 -5.18
C HIS A 70 0.45 -4.23 -5.08
N GLU A 71 0.71 -5.09 -6.07
CA GLU A 71 0.24 -6.48 -6.09
C GLU A 71 0.74 -7.29 -4.87
N GLN A 72 2.01 -7.12 -4.49
CA GLN A 72 2.60 -7.78 -3.31
C GLN A 72 1.94 -7.34 -2.01
N VAL A 73 1.63 -6.04 -1.87
CA VAL A 73 0.93 -5.53 -0.68
C VAL A 73 -0.52 -6.01 -0.64
N ILE A 74 -1.24 -6.01 -1.76
CA ILE A 74 -2.60 -6.57 -1.82
C ILE A 74 -2.61 -8.04 -1.39
N THR A 75 -1.64 -8.82 -1.86
CA THR A 75 -1.50 -10.23 -1.46
C THR A 75 -1.24 -10.35 0.05
N SER A 76 -0.35 -9.53 0.60
CA SER A 76 -0.06 -9.51 2.04
C SER A 76 -1.28 -9.12 2.87
N ILE A 77 -2.08 -8.16 2.42
CA ILE A 77 -3.33 -7.73 3.06
C ILE A 77 -4.33 -8.88 3.07
N GLN A 78 -4.51 -9.56 1.94
CA GLN A 78 -5.42 -10.70 1.83
C GLN A 78 -5.04 -11.80 2.81
N HIS A 79 -3.75 -12.13 2.92
CA HIS A 79 -3.27 -13.10 3.92
C HIS A 79 -3.53 -12.64 5.36
N PHE A 80 -3.31 -11.35 5.66
CA PHE A 80 -3.59 -10.79 6.98
C PHE A 80 -5.07 -10.84 7.34
N CYS A 81 -5.98 -10.60 6.39
CA CYS A 81 -7.42 -10.65 6.63
C CYS A 81 -7.99 -12.08 6.73
N LEU A 82 -7.28 -13.09 6.23
CA LEU A 82 -7.68 -14.50 6.32
C LEU A 82 -7.16 -15.21 7.59
N ALA A 83 -6.17 -14.64 8.26
CA ALA A 83 -5.59 -15.12 9.52
C ALA A 83 -6.43 -14.68 10.73
#